data_AF-A0A2H0PW26-F1
#
_entry.id   AF-A0A2H0PW26-F1
#
_cell.length_a   1.000
_cell.length_b   1.000
_cell.length_c   1.000
_cell.angle_alpha   90.00
_cell.angle_beta   90.00
_cell.angle_gamma   90.00
#
_symmetry.space_group_name_H-M   'P 1'
#
loop_
_entity.id
_entity.type
_entity.pdbx_description
1 polymer ?
#
loop_
_entity_poly.entity_id
_entity_poly.type
_entity_poly.pdbx_seq_one_letter_code
_entity_poly.pdbx_strand_id
1 'polypeptide(L)' 'MGITANLLNRVKEHNSGEVQSTKAYRPWKLIYRETFDTKTYARRREIYLKKNYLERKRIFDAAK' A
#
# COMPACT_ATOMS: atom_id res chain seq x y z
N MET A 1 -4.33 -0.18 -0.42
CA MET A 1 -3.27 0.84 -0.26
C MET A 1 -3.27 1.31 1.19
N GLY A 2 -2.10 1.54 1.77
CA GLY A 2 -1.95 1.94 3.17
C GLY A 2 -0.56 2.51 3.44
N ILE A 3 -0.35 3.03 4.64
CA ILE A 3 0.97 3.43 5.15
C ILE A 3 1.35 2.53 6.34
N THR A 4 2.64 2.33 6.53
CA THR A 4 3.18 1.54 7.65
C THR A 4 4.59 2.03 7.97
N ALA A 5 4.99 1.91 9.24
CA ALA A 5 6.39 2.09 9.65
C ALA A 5 7.22 0.82 9.39
N ASN A 6 6.58 -0.35 9.39
CA ASN A 6 7.23 -1.63 9.13
C ASN A 6 6.54 -2.34 7.94
N LEU A 7 7.21 -2.30 6.79
CA LEU A 7 6.70 -2.88 5.54
C LEU A 7 6.66 -4.41 5.59
N LEU A 8 7.69 -5.05 6.15
CA LEU A 8 7.80 -6.51 6.19
C LEU A 8 6.68 -7.11 7.05
N ASN A 9 6.45 -6.53 8.23
CA ASN A 9 5.39 -6.99 9.11
C ASN A 9 4.00 -6.82 8.46
N ARG A 10 3.76 -5.66 7.83
CA ARG A 10 2.52 -5.38 7.09
C ARG A 10 2.24 -6.44 6.03
N VAL A 11 3.21 -6.76 5.19
CA VAL A 11 3.05 -7.78 4.13
C VAL A 11 2.75 -9.15 4.76
N LYS A 12 3.43 -9.50 5.86
CA LYS A 12 3.20 -10.75 6.58
C LYS A 12 1.78 -10.83 7.15
N GLU A 13 1.31 -9.82 7.88
CA GLU A 13 -0.04 -9.76 8.48
C GLU A 13 -1.16 -9.86 7.42
N HIS A 14 -0.98 -9.14 6.30
CA HIS A 14 -1.95 -9.20 5.20
C HIS A 14 -1.99 -10.58 4.54
N ASN A 15 -0.84 -11.25 4.42
CA ASN A 15 -0.74 -12.60 3.84
C ASN A 15 -1.06 -13.72 4.84
N SER A 16 -0.94 -13.51 6.15
CA SER A 16 -1.41 -14.43 7.19
C SER A 16 -2.93 -14.37 7.37
N GLY A 17 -3.59 -13.30 6.89
CA GLY A 17 -5.05 -13.16 6.92
C GLY A 17 -5.60 -12.55 8.20
N GLU A 18 -4.73 -11.96 9.02
CA GLU A 18 -5.09 -11.26 10.25
C GLU A 18 -5.97 -10.03 9.95
N VAL A 19 -5.80 -9.44 8.77
CA VAL A 19 -6.61 -8.28 8.34
C VAL A 19 -7.91 -8.73 7.69
N GLN A 20 -9.01 -8.70 8.46
CA GLN A 20 -10.35 -9.18 8.06
C GLN A 20 -10.83 -8.66 6.69
N SER A 21 -10.60 -7.37 6.39
CA SER A 21 -11.07 -6.75 5.14
C SER A 21 -10.28 -7.17 3.89
N THR A 22 -9.10 -7.76 4.06
CA THR A 22 -8.19 -8.12 2.95
C THR A 22 -7.86 -9.61 2.91
N LYS A 23 -8.26 -10.39 3.93
CA LYS A 23 -7.94 -11.81 4.04
C LYS A 23 -8.52 -12.68 2.92
N ALA A 24 -9.61 -12.25 2.27
CA ALA A 24 -10.24 -12.99 1.18
C ALA A 24 -9.43 -12.96 -0.12
N TYR A 25 -8.55 -11.98 -0.30
CA TYR A 25 -7.82 -11.75 -1.56
C TYR A 25 -6.34 -12.12 -1.47
N ARG A 26 -5.98 -12.94 -0.48
CA ARG A 26 -4.61 -13.45 -0.33
C ARG A 26 -4.28 -14.46 -1.44
N PRO A 27 -3.01 -14.60 -1.83
CA PRO A 27 -1.85 -13.85 -1.34
C PRO A 27 -1.69 -12.48 -2.04
N TRP A 28 -1.32 -11.48 -1.25
CA TRP A 28 -0.97 -10.13 -1.70
C TRP A 28 0.50 -10.06 -2.13
N LYS A 29 0.73 -9.52 -3.33
CA LYS A 29 2.07 -9.20 -3.85
C LYS A 29 2.30 -7.68 -3.72
N LEU A 30 3.48 -7.30 -3.21
CA LEU A 30 3.88 -5.90 -3.13
C LEU A 30 4.37 -5.42 -4.50
N ILE A 31 3.62 -4.49 -5.11
CA ILE A 31 3.95 -3.91 -6.43
C ILE A 31 4.66 -2.55 -6.34
N TYR A 32 4.43 -1.81 -5.25
CA TYR A 32 4.91 -0.44 -5.12
C TYR A 32 5.06 -0.05 -3.66
N ARG A 33 6.11 0.74 -3.35
CA ARG A 33 6.34 1.36 -2.05
C ARG A 33 7.02 2.71 -2.21
N GLU A 34 6.70 3.63 -1.31
CA GLU A 34 7.39 4.92 -1.14
C GLU A 34 7.75 5.07 0.34
N THR A 35 8.88 5.70 0.62
CA THR A 35 9.32 6.05 1.97
C THR A 35 9.22 7.55 2.19
N PHE A 36 8.82 7.95 3.39
CA PHE A 36 8.68 9.35 3.78
C PHE A 36 9.23 9.55 5.20
N ASP A 37 9.84 10.70 5.46
CA ASP A 37 10.44 11.00 6.77
C ASP A 37 9.39 11.20 7.87
N THR A 38 8.19 11.63 7.50
CA THR A 38 7.11 11.88 8.47
C THR A 38 5.83 11.15 8.09
N LYS A 39 5.09 10.72 9.12
CA LYS A 39 3.74 10.15 8.98
C LYS A 39 2.79 11.11 8.24
N THR A 40 2.96 12.42 8.43
CA THR A 40 2.15 13.45 7.79
C THR A 40 2.33 13.45 6.28
N TYR A 41 3.57 13.41 5.78
CA TYR A 41 3.83 13.32 4.34
C TYR A 41 3.32 12.00 3.75
N ALA A 42 3.60 10.88 4.42
CA ALA A 42 3.09 9.57 4.01
C ALA A 42 1.55 9.57 3.89
N ARG A 43 0.85 10.14 4.88
CA ARG A 43 -0.61 10.21 4.88
C ARG A 43 -1.15 11.13 3.79
N ARG A 44 -0.52 12.29 3.54
CA ARG A 44 -0.89 13.17 2.43
C ARG A 44 -0.76 12.46 1.09
N ARG A 45 0.35 11.74 0.86
CA ARG A 45 0.54 10.93 -0.35
C ARG A 45 -0.52 9.83 -0.46
N GLU A 46 -0.79 9.11 0.61
CA GLU A 46 -1.82 8.05 0.62
C GLU A 46 -3.21 8.58 0.23
N ILE A 47 -3.61 9.73 0.78
CA ILE A 47 -4.88 10.38 0.45
C ILE A 47 -4.89 10.82 -1.02
N TYR A 48 -3.80 11.42 -1.49
CA TYR A 48 -3.65 11.82 -2.89
C TYR A 48 -3.83 10.62 -3.82
N LEU A 49 -3.13 9.51 -3.57
CA LEU A 49 -3.26 8.28 -4.35
C LEU A 49 -4.68 7.70 -4.29
N LYS A 50 -5.35 7.71 -3.13
CA LYS A 50 -6.74 7.25 -3.02
C LYS A 50 -7.71 8.04 -3.91
N LYS A 51 -7.47 9.35 -4.05
CA LYS A 51 -8.32 10.25 -4.86
C LYS A 51 -7.93 10.26 -6.34
N ASN A 52 -6.66 10.06 -6.67
CA ASN A 52 -6.16 10.18 -8.03
C ASN A 52 -6.07 8.79 -8.71
N TYR A 53 -7.03 8.48 -9.60
CA TYR A 53 -7.01 7.25 -10.38
C TYR A 53 -5.87 7.20 -11.41
N LEU A 54 -5.63 8.31 -12.13
CA LEU A 54 -4.61 8.36 -13.19
C LEU A 54 -3.22 8.08 -12.64
N GLU A 55 -2.89 8.68 -11.49
CA GLU A 55 -1.61 8.43 -10.83
C GLU A 55 -1.47 6.97 -10.40
N ARG A 56 -2.52 6.37 -9.82
CA ARG A 56 -2.49 4.94 -9.45
C ARG A 56 -2.30 4.04 -10.65
N LYS A 57 -2.98 4.35 -11.76
CA LYS A 57 -2.85 3.60 -13.01
C LYS A 57 -1.41 3.68 -13.52
N ARG A 58 -0.82 4.88 -13.55
CA ARG A 58 0.58 5.10 -13.93
C ARG A 58 1.55 4.28 -13.08
N ILE A 59 1.38 4.28 -11.75
CA ILE A 59 2.22 3.49 -10.84
C ILE A 59 2.07 1.99 -11.10
N PHE A 60 0.84 1.52 -11.32
CA PHE A 60 0.58 0.12 -11.60
C PHE A 60 1.21 -0.32 -12.93
N ASP A 61 1.06 0.49 -13.97
CA ASP A 61 1.62 0.21 -15.29
C ASP A 61 3.16 0.24 -15.28
N ALA A 62 3.78 1.11 -14.47
CA ALA A 62 5.23 1.19 -14.33
C ALA A 62 5.85 0.06 -13.49
N ALA A 63 5.04 -0.60 -12.65
CA ALA A 63 5.49 -1.70 -11.79
C ALA A 63 5.33 -3.09 -12.44
N LYS A 64 4.74 -3.13 -13.65
CA LYS A 64 4.48 -4.34 -14.42
C LYS A 64 5.61 -4.61 -15.41
#